data_AF-K9AIJ7-F1
#
_entry.id   AF-K9AIJ7-F1
#
_cell.length_a   1.000
_cell.length_b   1.000
_cell.length_c   1.000
_cell.angle_alpha   90.00
_cell.angle_beta   90.00
_cell.angle_gamma   90.00
#
_symmetry.space_group_name_H-M   'P 1'
#
loop_
_entity.id
_entity.type
_entity.pdbx_description
1 polymer ?
#
loop_
_entity_poly.entity_id
_entity_poly.type
_entity_poly.pdbx_seq_one_letter_code
_entity_poly.pdbx_strand_id
1 'polypeptide(L)'
;MLPFFGSAEMIKNLADFTEEARQKAMERYYTLEPYFKKLKSVRVVSESEKVPNRTLYNWISRYKNDGLAGLIDKTRKDRHRIKVDEDTINFVQNEYFSNRGISVLLQS
;
A
#
# COMPACT_ATOMS: atom_id res chain seq x y z
N MET A 1 20.28 -1.53 16.98
CA MET A 1 20.43 -1.11 15.57
C MET A 1 20.37 -2.38 14.73
N LEU A 2 19.23 -2.68 14.11
CA LEU A 2 19.06 -3.84 13.25
C LEU A 2 19.01 -3.35 11.80
N PRO A 3 19.77 -3.96 10.87
CA PRO A 3 19.63 -3.65 9.46
C PRO A 3 18.33 -4.28 8.97
N PHE A 4 17.31 -3.46 8.71
CA PHE A 4 16.06 -3.92 8.08
C PHE A 4 16.18 -3.76 6.56
N PHE A 5 17.17 -4.44 5.97
CA PHE A 5 17.28 -4.63 4.53
C PHE A 5 17.45 -6.13 4.29
N GLY A 6 16.52 -6.73 3.55
CA GLY A 6 16.64 -8.12 3.11
C GLY A 6 15.57 -9.05 3.66
N SER A 7 14.29 -8.81 3.36
CA SER A 7 13.40 -9.93 3.05
C SER A 7 13.26 -9.94 1.53
N ALA A 8 13.85 -10.94 0.88
CA ALA A 8 13.84 -11.21 -0.56
C ALA A 8 12.82 -10.37 -1.35
N GLU A 9 13.33 -9.40 -2.11
CA GLU A 9 12.51 -8.54 -2.97
C GLU A 9 12.03 -9.40 -4.16
N MET A 10 10.92 -10.11 -3.95
CA MET A 10 10.22 -10.75 -5.07
C MET A 10 9.87 -9.66 -6.06
N ILE A 11 10.33 -9.81 -7.30
CA ILE A 11 9.85 -9.01 -8.44
C ILE A 11 8.33 -9.08 -8.39
N LYS A 12 7.68 -7.98 -7.98
CA LYS A 12 6.23 -7.95 -7.82
C LYS A 12 5.63 -7.94 -9.21
N ASN A 13 5.02 -9.04 -9.63
CA ASN A 13 4.37 -9.09 -10.91
C ASN A 13 3.06 -8.30 -10.81
N LEU A 14 2.74 -7.51 -11.84
CA LEU A 14 1.49 -6.75 -11.89
C LEU A 14 0.25 -7.68 -11.81
N ALA A 15 0.38 -8.92 -12.27
CA ALA A 15 -0.66 -9.93 -12.23
C ALA A 15 -1.05 -10.35 -10.80
N ASP A 16 -0.17 -10.17 -9.81
CA ASP A 16 -0.39 -10.59 -8.42
C ASP A 16 -1.34 -9.66 -7.64
N PHE A 17 -1.73 -8.53 -8.24
CA PHE A 17 -2.55 -7.52 -7.59
C PHE A 17 -4.02 -7.59 -7.99
N THR A 18 -4.90 -6.92 -7.24
CA THR A 18 -6.30 -6.79 -7.64
C THR A 18 -6.45 -5.84 -8.83
N GLU A 19 -7.56 -5.94 -9.56
CA GLU A 19 -7.83 -5.05 -10.70
C GLU A 19 -7.86 -3.58 -10.28
N GLU A 20 -8.45 -3.28 -9.12
CA GLU A 20 -8.51 -1.92 -8.59
C GLU A 20 -7.12 -1.37 -8.28
N ALA A 21 -6.21 -2.22 -7.81
CA ALA A 21 -4.83 -1.85 -7.55
C ALA A 21 -4.05 -1.58 -8.85
N ARG A 22 -4.26 -2.41 -9.88
CA ARG A 22 -3.71 -2.19 -11.23
C ARG A 22 -4.21 -0.90 -11.84
N GLN A 23 -5.51 -0.64 -11.75
CA GLN A 23 -6.14 0.57 -12.29
C GLN A 23 -5.56 1.83 -11.65
N LYS A 24 -5.41 1.85 -10.32
CA LYS A 24 -4.77 2.98 -9.63
C LYS A 24 -3.31 3.18 -10.02
N ALA A 25 -2.56 2.09 -10.24
CA ALA A 25 -1.20 2.21 -10.74
C ALA A 25 -1.15 2.81 -12.16
N MET A 26 -2.13 2.45 -13.00
CA MET A 26 -2.26 3.01 -14.34
C MET A 26 -2.63 4.50 -14.32
N GLU A 27 -3.55 4.92 -13.46
CA GLU A 27 -3.87 6.34 -13.23
C GLU A 27 -2.62 7.14 -12.86
N ARG A 28 -1.81 6.62 -11.93
CA ARG A 28 -0.53 7.24 -11.54
C ARG A 28 0.48 7.27 -12.68
N TYR A 29 0.50 6.25 -13.53
CA TYR A 29 1.33 6.25 -14.72
C TYR A 29 0.92 7.38 -15.66
N TYR A 30 -0.37 7.56 -15.91
CA TYR A 30 -0.86 8.66 -16.77
C TYR A 30 -0.54 10.04 -16.19
N THR A 31 -0.57 10.22 -14.87
CA THR A 31 -0.06 11.43 -14.21
C THR A 31 1.41 11.69 -14.55
N LEU A 32 2.24 10.65 -14.58
CA LEU A 32 3.68 10.75 -14.85
C LEU A 32 4.04 10.71 -16.34
N GLU A 33 3.12 10.30 -17.21
CA GLU A 33 3.37 10.13 -18.65
C GLU A 33 3.95 11.39 -19.31
N PRO A 34 3.45 12.62 -19.03
CA PRO A 34 4.05 13.84 -19.59
C PRO A 34 5.51 14.04 -19.17
N TYR A 35 5.89 13.61 -17.97
CA TYR A 35 7.27 13.65 -17.52
C TYR A 35 8.13 12.59 -18.22
N PHE A 36 7.64 11.36 -18.35
CA PHE A 36 8.37 10.29 -19.05
C PHE A 36 8.57 10.59 -20.54
N LYS A 37 7.58 11.20 -21.19
CA LYS A 37 7.68 11.70 -22.57
C LYS A 37 8.54 12.96 -22.71
N LYS A 38 9.13 13.47 -21.63
CA LYS A 38 9.93 14.71 -21.57
C LYS A 38 9.17 15.96 -22.03
N LEU A 39 7.84 15.93 -21.96
CA LEU A 39 6.96 17.04 -22.35
C LEU A 39 6.82 18.07 -21.22
N LYS A 40 6.86 17.62 -19.98
CA LYS A 40 6.73 18.46 -18.78
C LYS A 40 7.78 18.10 -17.74
N SER A 41 8.26 19.09 -16.99
CA SER A 41 9.08 18.82 -15.80
C SER A 41 8.20 18.31 -14.66
N VAL A 42 8.81 17.65 -13.66
CA VAL A 42 8.09 17.17 -12.46
C VAL A 42 7.33 18.32 -11.77
N ARG A 43 7.91 19.52 -11.76
CA ARG A 43 7.27 20.71 -11.18
C ARG A 43 5.97 21.08 -11.90
N VAL A 44 5.97 21.09 -13.23
CA VAL A 44 4.77 21.42 -14.01
C VAL A 44 3.69 20.35 -13.82
N VAL A 45 4.08 19.06 -13.76
CA VAL A 45 3.14 17.97 -13.45
C VAL A 45 2.58 18.11 -12.03
N SER A 46 3.42 18.47 -11.06
CA SER A 46 3.01 18.70 -9.67
C SER A 46 1.94 19.79 -9.56
N GLU A 47 2.15 20.90 -10.28
CA GLU A 47 1.23 22.03 -10.31
C GLU A 47 -0.08 21.68 -11.02
N SER A 48 -0.04 20.97 -12.16
CA SER A 48 -1.26 20.63 -12.93
C SER A 48 -2.10 19.55 -12.26
N GLU A 49 -1.47 18.52 -11.72
CA GLU A 49 -2.15 17.35 -11.12
C GLU A 49 -2.42 17.53 -9.63
N LYS A 50 -1.96 18.64 -9.04
CA LYS A 50 -2.03 18.93 -7.59
C LYS A 50 -1.41 17.82 -6.73
N VAL A 51 -0.40 17.12 -7.26
CA VAL A 51 0.36 16.09 -6.55
C VAL A 51 1.69 16.68 -6.09
N PRO A 52 2.07 16.59 -4.80
CA PRO A 52 3.34 17.15 -4.33
C PRO A 52 4.56 16.57 -5.05
N ASN A 53 5.56 17.43 -5.35
CA ASN A 53 6.83 17.02 -5.98
C ASN A 53 7.47 15.79 -5.32
N ARG A 54 7.48 15.73 -3.98
CA ARG A 54 8.04 14.60 -3.22
C ARG A 54 7.34 13.28 -3.56
N THR A 55 6.02 13.32 -3.72
CA THR A 55 5.22 12.15 -4.09
C THR A 55 5.54 11.70 -5.51
N LEU A 56 5.63 12.64 -6.46
CA LEU A 56 5.99 12.33 -7.84
C LEU A 56 7.39 11.72 -7.94
N TYR A 57 8.40 12.29 -7.27
CA TYR A 57 9.75 11.71 -7.25
C TYR A 57 9.79 10.31 -6.63
N ASN A 58 9.02 10.08 -5.57
CA ASN A 58 8.89 8.75 -4.98
C ASN A 58 8.27 7.75 -5.98
N TRP A 59 7.19 8.13 -6.68
CA TRP A 59 6.59 7.29 -7.71
C TRP A 59 7.55 7.02 -8.87
N ILE A 60 8.27 8.04 -9.36
CA ILE A 60 9.27 7.89 -10.43
C ILE A 60 10.37 6.91 -10.01
N SER A 61 10.90 7.05 -8.79
CA SER A 61 11.94 6.15 -8.26
C SER A 61 11.45 4.70 -8.21
N ARG A 62 10.25 4.48 -7.67
CA ARG A 62 9.65 3.14 -7.59
C ARG A 62 9.33 2.56 -8.97
N TYR A 63 8.85 3.38 -9.91
CA TYR A 63 8.59 2.94 -11.28
C TYR A 63 9.87 2.53 -12.01
N LYS A 64 10.98 3.23 -11.79
CA LYS A 64 12.28 2.86 -12.38
C LYS A 64 12.80 1.51 -11.90
N ASN A 65 12.50 1.15 -10.65
CA ASN A 65 12.96 -0.11 -10.06
C ASN A 65 12.01 -1.27 -10.34
N ASP A 66 10.69 -1.05 -10.22
CA ASP A 66 9.67 -2.10 -10.17
C ASP A 66 8.65 -2.01 -11.32
N GLY A 67 8.84 -1.10 -12.28
CA GLY A 67 7.87 -0.83 -13.35
C GLY A 67 6.51 -0.39 -12.82
N LEU A 68 5.43 -0.80 -13.49
CA LEU A 68 4.06 -0.43 -13.12
C LEU A 68 3.66 -0.96 -11.73
N ALA A 69 4.19 -2.11 -11.31
CA ALA A 69 3.98 -2.65 -9.97
C ALA A 69 4.55 -1.72 -8.87
N GLY A 70 5.59 -0.95 -9.21
CA GLY A 70 6.14 0.11 -8.36
C GLY A 70 5.17 1.24 -8.06
N LEU A 71 4.14 1.44 -8.88
CA LEU A 71 3.12 2.47 -8.68
C LEU A 71 1.94 2.01 -7.83
N ILE A 72 1.85 0.71 -7.51
CA ILE A 72 0.81 0.19 -6.62
C ILE A 72 1.09 0.63 -5.18
N ASP A 73 0.04 0.89 -4.40
CA ASP A 73 0.20 1.16 -2.97
C ASP A 73 0.84 -0.02 -2.26
N LYS A 74 1.89 0.25 -1.47
CA LYS A 74 2.40 -0.79 -0.56
C LYS A 74 1.29 -1.07 0.44
N THR A 75 0.80 -2.30 0.44
CA THR A 75 -0.12 -2.79 1.47
C THR A 75 0.55 -2.52 2.81
N ARG A 76 -0.04 -1.65 3.63
CA ARG A 76 0.50 -1.42 4.96
C ARG A 76 0.34 -2.72 5.75
N LYS A 77 1.42 -3.18 6.40
CA LYS A 77 1.42 -4.41 7.21
C LYS A 77 0.42 -4.38 8.37
N ASP A 78 -0.07 -3.20 8.74
CA ASP A 78 -1.01 -2.97 9.84
C ASP A 78 -2.47 -2.82 9.40
N ARG A 79 -2.83 -3.04 8.13
CA ARG A 79 -4.21 -2.87 7.63
C ARG A 79 -5.26 -3.70 8.40
N HIS A 80 -4.85 -4.77 9.07
CA HIS A 80 -5.71 -5.62 9.92
C HIS A 80 -5.29 -5.62 11.40
N ARG A 81 -4.34 -4.77 11.81
CA ARG A 81 -3.98 -4.64 13.23
C ARG A 81 -4.80 -3.51 13.84
N ILE A 82 -5.96 -3.85 14.38
CA ILE A 82 -6.62 -2.98 15.35
C ILE A 82 -5.82 -3.09 16.64
N LYS A 83 -5.36 -1.95 17.17
CA LYS A 83 -4.76 -1.92 18.51
C LYS A 83 -5.91 -1.99 19.52
N VAL A 84 -6.24 -3.20 19.96
CA VAL A 84 -7.23 -3.45 21.01
C VAL A 84 -6.48 -3.56 22.34
N ASP A 85 -6.98 -2.91 23.39
CA ASP A 85 -6.43 -3.05 24.73
C ASP A 85 -6.72 -4.45 25.31
N GLU A 86 -5.93 -4.85 26.30
CA GLU A 86 -5.98 -6.19 26.89
C GLU A 86 -7.32 -6.47 27.59
N ASP A 87 -7.93 -5.44 28.19
CA ASP A 87 -9.24 -5.56 28.87
C ASP A 87 -10.35 -5.85 27.87
N THR A 88 -10.35 -5.20 26.71
CA THR A 88 -11.31 -5.45 25.62
C THR A 88 -11.15 -6.86 25.04
N ILE A 89 -9.92 -7.37 24.91
CA ILE A 89 -9.67 -8.76 24.46
C ILE A 89 -10.22 -9.76 25.49
N ASN A 90 -9.92 -9.54 26.77
CA ASN A 90 -10.39 -10.39 27.86
C ASN A 90 -11.91 -10.38 27.98
N PHE A 91 -12.55 -9.22 27.80
CA PHE A 91 -13.99 -9.09 27.79
C PHE A 91 -14.63 -9.91 26.66
N VAL A 92 -14.14 -9.77 25.42
CA VAL A 92 -14.65 -10.53 24.26
C VAL A 92 -14.47 -12.03 24.46
N GLN A 93 -13.32 -12.46 24.99
CA GLN A 93 -13.07 -13.87 25.29
C GLN A 93 -14.03 -14.39 26.38
N ASN A 94 -14.20 -13.65 27.47
CA ASN A 94 -15.07 -14.04 28.57
C ASN A 94 -16.55 -14.12 28.15
N GLU A 95 -17.00 -13.18 27.32
CA GLU A 95 -18.34 -13.22 26.71
C GLU A 95 -18.51 -14.41 25.75
N TYR A 96 -17.49 -14.72 24.95
CA TYR A 96 -17.52 -15.91 24.07
C TYR A 96 -17.65 -17.22 24.87
N PHE A 97 -16.87 -17.37 25.95
CA PHE A 97 -16.94 -18.56 26.79
C PHE A 97 -18.25 -18.67 27.56
N SER A 98 -18.87 -17.53 27.91
CA SER A 98 -20.13 -17.46 28.65
C SER A 98 -21.35 -17.68 27.75
N ASN A 99 -21.28 -17.24 26.48
CA ASN A 99 -22.33 -17.40 25.48
C ASN A 99 -21.84 -18.29 24.33
N ARG A 100 -21.96 -19.62 24.50
CA ARG A 100 -21.62 -20.67 23.49
C ARG A 100 -22.45 -20.64 22.19
N GLY A 101 -23.01 -19.50 21.81
CA GLY A 101 -23.78 -19.27 20.57
C GLY A 101 -23.23 -18.15 19.69
N ILE A 102 -22.16 -17.45 20.09
CA ILE A 102 -21.59 -16.33 19.34
C ILE A 102 -20.37 -16.83 18.55
N SER A 103 -20.45 -16.86 17.22
CA SER A 103 -19.32 -17.22 16.35
C SER A 103 -18.46 -16.00 16.06
N VAL A 104 -17.29 -15.90 16.69
CA VAL A 104 -16.26 -14.90 16.34
C VAL A 104 -15.02 -15.66 15.91
N LEU A 105 -14.69 -15.60 14.61
CA LEU A 105 -13.47 -16.22 14.06
C LEU A 105 -12.25 -15.39 14.48
N LEU A 106 -11.67 -15.71 15.63
CA LEU A 106 -10.34 -15.26 16.03
C LEU A 106 -9.30 -16.15 15.35
N GLN A 107 -8.62 -15.65 14.32
CA GLN A 107 -7.43 -16.32 13.78
C GLN A 107 -6.22 -15.97 14.66
N SER A 108 -5.67 -17.00 15.29
CA SER A 108 -4.43 -16.99 16.10
C SER A 108 -3.19 -16.81 15.24
#